data_AF-A0A1E7IZT7-F1
#
_entry.id   AF-A0A1E7IZT7-F1
#
_cell.length_a   1.000
_cell.length_b   1.000
_cell.length_c   1.000
_cell.angle_alpha   90.00
_cell.angle_beta   90.00
_cell.angle_gamma   90.00
#
_symmetry.space_group_name_H-M   'P 1'
#
loop_
_entity.id
_entity.type
_entity.pdbx_description
1 polymer ?
#
loop_
_entity_poly.entity_id
_entity_poly.type
_entity_poly.pdbx_seq_one_letter_code
_entity_poly.pdbx_strand_id
1 'polypeptide(L)'
;MREYYSTLPEAREEGIVRIATLMKRQGVFLLVAITESNAYLYVVSDEAIVFLGEYGGKIDEQLLAHFGLKSQAAFLERCIEADELKDYKSLRKESSSTCSACGVAEKEFHLFGCTVEVCPWCEGQLSNCNCRFEQLEVEEVETEDQLNEFYDLLTAKGRIAFKRDQSPAYPGTGDGLDKTDEER
;
A
#
# COMPACT_ATOMS: atom_id res chain seq x y z
N MET A 1 14.01 -6.94 32.87
CA MET A 1 15.37 -6.56 32.37
C MET A 1 15.81 -7.47 31.23
N ARG A 2 15.82 -8.81 31.39
CA ARG A 2 16.13 -9.75 30.29
C ARG A 2 15.21 -9.62 29.07
N GLU A 3 13.90 -9.50 29.30
CA GLU A 3 12.90 -9.31 28.25
C GLU A 3 13.12 -8.03 27.41
N TYR A 4 13.64 -6.98 28.03
CA TYR A 4 13.96 -5.72 27.34
C TYR A 4 15.16 -5.89 26.39
N TYR A 5 16.20 -6.62 26.81
CA TYR A 5 17.37 -6.86 25.98
C TYR A 5 17.17 -7.96 24.91
N SER A 6 16.17 -8.83 25.07
CA SER A 6 15.81 -9.83 24.05
C SER A 6 14.94 -9.28 22.91
N THR A 7 14.42 -8.05 23.04
CA THR A 7 13.59 -7.40 22.02
C THR A 7 14.31 -6.21 21.35
N LEU A 8 15.53 -5.91 21.77
CA LEU A 8 16.35 -4.92 21.08
C LEU A 8 16.74 -5.45 19.70
N PRO A 9 16.65 -4.62 18.66
CA PRO A 9 17.02 -5.04 17.32
C PRO A 9 18.51 -5.43 17.26
N GLU A 10 18.78 -6.71 17.02
CA GLU A 10 20.14 -7.28 16.91
C GLU A 10 20.74 -7.03 15.50
N ALA A 11 20.66 -5.80 15.00
CA ALA A 11 21.43 -5.45 13.81
C ALA A 11 22.91 -5.37 14.22
N ARG A 12 23.78 -6.10 13.52
CA ARG A 12 25.22 -6.01 13.74
C ARG A 12 25.72 -4.66 13.25
N GLU A 13 26.77 -4.12 13.89
CA GLU A 13 27.41 -2.87 13.46
C GLU A 13 28.19 -3.10 12.16
N GLU A 14 27.47 -3.11 11.05
CA GLU A 14 28.01 -3.18 9.69
C GLU A 14 27.43 -2.04 8.85
N GLY A 15 28.23 -1.53 7.91
CA GLY A 15 27.77 -0.55 6.95
C GLY A 15 26.77 -1.15 5.97
N ILE A 16 25.67 -0.45 5.70
CA ILE A 16 24.75 -0.81 4.61
C ILE A 16 25.47 -0.51 3.29
N VAL A 17 25.69 -1.54 2.49
CA VAL A 17 26.28 -1.42 1.15
C VAL A 17 25.22 -1.17 0.09
N ARG A 18 24.01 -1.71 0.29
CA ARG A 18 22.93 -1.64 -0.69
C ARG A 18 21.57 -1.73 -0.03
N ILE A 19 20.57 -1.06 -0.59
CA ILE A 19 19.17 -1.21 -0.19
C ILE A 19 18.40 -1.71 -1.41
N ALA A 20 17.69 -2.81 -1.25
CA ALA A 20 16.91 -3.45 -2.30
C ALA A 20 15.43 -3.55 -1.91
N THR A 21 14.55 -3.67 -2.91
CA THR A 21 13.11 -3.85 -2.70
C THR A 21 12.74 -5.32 -2.87
N LEU A 22 12.18 -5.93 -1.84
CA LEU A 22 11.65 -7.29 -1.91
C LEU A 22 10.20 -7.28 -2.41
N MET A 23 9.35 -6.46 -1.78
CA MET A 23 7.93 -6.32 -2.11
C MET A 23 7.48 -4.88 -1.93
N LYS A 24 6.41 -4.51 -2.65
CA LYS A 24 5.70 -3.24 -2.52
C LYS A 24 4.22 -3.54 -2.63
N ARG A 25 3.41 -3.02 -1.70
CA ARG A 25 1.95 -3.09 -1.77
C ARG A 25 1.34 -1.90 -1.03
N GLN A 26 0.45 -1.17 -1.70
CA GLN A 26 -0.31 -0.06 -1.11
C GLN A 26 0.57 0.99 -0.39
N GLY A 27 1.61 1.48 -1.07
CA GLY A 27 2.53 2.47 -0.49
C GLY A 27 3.49 1.94 0.58
N VAL A 28 3.31 0.70 1.06
CA VAL A 28 4.22 0.05 2.01
C VAL A 28 5.24 -0.79 1.27
N PHE A 29 6.51 -0.63 1.64
CA PHE A 29 7.65 -1.32 1.08
C PHE A 29 8.22 -2.29 2.09
N LEU A 30 8.52 -3.50 1.63
CA LEU A 30 9.38 -4.44 2.32
C LEU A 30 10.76 -4.34 1.68
N LEU A 31 11.67 -3.67 2.37
CA LEU A 31 13.03 -3.39 1.93
C LEU A 31 14.01 -4.36 2.59
N VAL A 32 15.10 -4.62 1.87
CA VAL A 32 16.24 -5.39 2.36
C VAL A 32 17.45 -4.46 2.40
N ALA A 33 17.95 -4.18 3.60
CA ALA A 33 19.22 -3.51 3.81
C ALA A 33 20.32 -4.57 3.81
N ILE A 34 21.19 -4.53 2.82
CA ILE A 34 22.27 -5.48 2.61
C ILE A 34 23.55 -4.84 3.13
N THR A 35 24.25 -5.55 4.01
CA THR A 35 25.58 -5.20 4.52
C THR A 35 26.62 -6.10 3.85
N GLU A 36 27.89 -5.98 4.25
CA GLU A 36 28.95 -6.82 3.68
C GLU A 36 28.75 -8.32 3.97
N SER A 37 28.21 -8.66 5.14
CA SER A 37 28.08 -10.06 5.59
C SER A 37 26.65 -10.51 5.87
N ASN A 38 25.68 -9.58 5.95
CA ASN A 38 24.33 -9.87 6.40
C ASN A 38 23.29 -9.09 5.59
N ALA A 39 22.02 -9.45 5.73
CA ALA A 39 20.91 -8.73 5.15
C ALA A 39 19.78 -8.63 6.17
N TYR A 40 19.10 -7.48 6.18
CA TYR A 40 18.10 -7.12 7.18
C TYR A 40 16.82 -6.63 6.53
N LEU A 41 15.68 -6.93 7.15
CA LEU A 41 14.35 -6.55 6.67
C LEU A 41 13.86 -5.27 7.36
N TYR A 42 13.32 -4.38 6.54
CA TYR A 42 12.66 -3.16 6.98
C TYR A 42 11.30 -3.01 6.31
N VAL A 43 10.32 -2.54 7.06
CA VAL A 43 9.05 -2.06 6.52
C VAL A 43 9.10 -0.55 6.49
N VAL A 44 8.79 0.03 5.33
CA VAL A 44 8.82 1.46 5.10
C VAL A 44 7.50 1.91 4.52
N SER A 45 6.87 2.88 5.19
CA SER A 45 5.81 3.72 4.64
C SER A 45 6.27 5.18 4.59
N ASP A 46 5.38 6.07 4.20
CA ASP A 46 5.58 7.52 4.31
C ASP A 46 5.61 8.01 5.77
N GLU A 47 4.94 7.29 6.68
CA GLU A 47 4.86 7.65 8.11
C GLU A 47 5.96 7.03 8.97
N ALA A 48 6.39 5.80 8.67
CA ALA A 48 7.26 5.04 9.56
C ALA A 48 8.27 4.15 8.82
N ILE A 49 9.40 3.91 9.51
CA ILE A 49 10.41 2.92 9.13
C ILE A 49 10.59 1.99 10.32
N VAL A 50 10.33 0.70 10.13
CA VAL A 50 10.37 -0.32 11.18
C VAL A 50 11.34 -1.43 10.79
N PHE A 51 12.27 -1.76 11.69
CA PHE A 51 13.15 -2.92 11.55
C PHE A 51 12.43 -4.21 11.94
N LEU A 52 12.53 -5.24 11.11
CA LEU A 52 11.89 -6.54 11.36
C LEU A 52 12.85 -7.65 11.79
N GLY A 53 14.16 -7.51 11.55
CA GLY A 53 15.15 -8.56 11.82
C GLY A 53 15.99 -8.90 10.60
N GLU A 54 16.62 -10.08 10.63
CA GLU A 54 17.41 -10.61 9.52
C GLU A 54 16.54 -11.01 8.32
N TYR A 55 17.11 -10.92 7.12
CA TYR A 55 16.47 -11.34 5.88
C TYR A 55 16.22 -12.85 5.87
N GLY A 56 15.00 -13.24 5.50
CA GLY A 56 14.52 -14.63 5.69
C GLY A 56 14.06 -14.94 7.13
N GLY A 57 14.13 -13.99 8.05
CA GLY A 57 13.63 -14.11 9.41
C GLY A 57 12.10 -14.23 9.49
N LYS A 58 11.61 -14.56 10.69
CA LYS A 58 10.17 -14.68 10.95
C LYS A 58 9.48 -13.32 10.83
N ILE A 59 8.39 -13.26 10.08
CA ILE A 59 7.54 -12.07 9.94
C ILE A 59 6.20 -12.31 10.64
N ASP A 60 5.62 -11.24 11.19
CA ASP A 60 4.27 -11.26 11.76
C ASP A 60 3.19 -11.63 10.73
N GLU A 61 2.16 -12.36 11.17
CA GLU A 61 1.09 -12.87 10.29
C GLU A 61 0.26 -11.74 9.66
N GLN A 62 0.03 -10.63 10.37
CA GLN A 62 -0.73 -9.50 9.83
C GLN A 62 0.05 -8.84 8.70
N LEU A 63 1.37 -8.73 8.84
CA LEU A 63 2.22 -8.16 7.82
C LEU A 63 2.34 -9.07 6.59
N LEU A 64 2.40 -10.39 6.79
CA LEU A 64 2.34 -11.36 5.68
C LEU A 64 1.02 -11.21 4.92
N ALA A 65 -0.11 -11.13 5.63
CA ALA A 65 -1.42 -10.92 5.04
C ALA A 65 -1.50 -9.60 4.24
N HIS A 66 -0.92 -8.52 4.78
CA HIS A 66 -0.81 -7.23 4.08
C HIS A 66 -0.10 -7.38 2.74
N PHE A 67 1.00 -8.13 2.66
CA PHE A 67 1.71 -8.41 1.41
C PHE A 67 1.08 -9.53 0.55
N GLY A 68 -0.02 -10.12 0.99
CA GLY A 68 -0.75 -11.16 0.25
C GLY A 68 -0.13 -12.55 0.38
N LEU A 69 0.75 -12.74 1.36
CA LEU A 69 1.41 -14.00 1.67
C LEU A 69 0.60 -14.76 2.72
N LYS A 70 0.32 -16.04 2.44
CA LYS A 70 -0.52 -16.88 3.31
C LYS A 70 0.24 -17.52 4.48
N SER A 71 1.57 -17.54 4.42
CA SER A 71 2.40 -18.21 5.42
C SER A 71 3.85 -17.73 5.35
N GLN A 72 4.60 -18.02 6.42
CA GLN A 72 6.04 -17.83 6.47
C GLN A 72 6.75 -18.63 5.35
N ALA A 73 6.25 -19.80 4.98
CA ALA A 73 6.82 -20.58 3.88
C ALA A 73 6.70 -19.85 2.54
N ALA A 74 5.52 -19.25 2.26
CA ALA A 74 5.32 -18.43 1.06
C ALA A 74 6.21 -17.17 1.04
N PHE A 75 6.53 -16.63 2.22
CA PHE A 75 7.50 -15.55 2.34
C PHE A 75 8.92 -16.00 1.99
N LEU A 76 9.36 -17.15 2.52
CA LEU A 76 10.68 -17.71 2.23
C LEU A 76 10.86 -18.04 0.74
N GLU A 77 9.82 -18.54 0.08
CA GLU A 77 9.82 -18.74 -1.38
C GLU A 77 10.03 -17.44 -2.16
N ARG A 78 9.65 -16.30 -1.57
CA ARG A 78 9.85 -14.98 -2.17
C ARG A 78 11.23 -14.40 -1.89
N CYS A 79 11.91 -14.90 -0.85
CA CYS A 79 13.26 -14.50 -0.49
C CYS A 79 14.29 -15.15 -1.41
N ILE A 80 14.52 -14.51 -2.56
CA ILE A 80 15.66 -14.86 -3.42
C ILE A 80 16.98 -14.34 -2.83
N GLU A 81 18.10 -14.73 -3.43
CA GLU A 81 19.41 -14.24 -3.03
C GLU A 81 19.42 -12.71 -2.98
N ALA A 82 19.97 -12.16 -1.89
CA ALA A 82 19.88 -10.74 -1.61
C ALA A 82 20.50 -9.90 -2.74
N ASP A 83 21.54 -10.40 -3.40
CA ASP A 83 22.22 -9.76 -4.53
C ASP A 83 21.36 -9.67 -5.81
N GLU A 84 20.41 -10.59 -5.98
CA GLU A 84 19.51 -10.59 -7.14
C GLU A 84 18.32 -9.63 -7.00
N LEU A 85 18.12 -9.07 -5.80
CA LEU A 85 17.07 -8.10 -5.56
C LEU A 85 17.34 -6.79 -6.31
N LYS A 86 16.25 -6.16 -6.77
CA LYS A 86 16.31 -4.87 -7.45
C LYS A 86 16.59 -3.77 -6.45
N ASP A 87 17.52 -2.89 -6.81
CA ASP A 87 17.84 -1.72 -6.01
C ASP A 87 16.59 -0.88 -5.71
N TYR A 88 16.50 -0.42 -4.46
CA TYR A 88 15.48 0.52 -4.06
C TYR A 88 15.72 1.86 -4.77
N LYS A 89 14.84 2.19 -5.72
CA LYS A 89 14.81 3.50 -6.35
C LYS A 89 13.92 4.41 -5.51
N SER A 90 14.51 5.50 -5.01
CA SER A 90 13.85 6.48 -4.14
C SER A 90 12.43 6.83 -4.62
N LEU A 91 11.48 6.77 -3.70
CA LEU A 91 10.08 7.17 -3.84
C LEU A 91 9.86 8.55 -4.48
N ARG A 92 10.87 9.43 -4.46
CA ARG A 92 10.74 10.82 -4.92
C ARG A 92 10.79 11.00 -6.44
N LYS A 93 11.06 9.95 -7.24
CA LYS A 93 11.31 10.11 -8.68
C LYS A 93 10.71 9.04 -9.60
N GLU A 94 9.66 8.37 -9.17
CA GLU A 94 8.66 7.88 -10.11
C GLU A 94 7.48 8.84 -9.98
N SER A 95 7.09 9.48 -11.09
CA SER A 95 5.86 10.25 -11.21
C SER A 95 4.70 9.31 -10.88
N SER A 96 4.42 9.12 -9.60
CA SER A 96 3.85 7.86 -9.14
C SER A 96 2.43 7.76 -9.64
N SER A 97 2.16 6.74 -10.43
CA SER A 97 0.82 6.27 -10.78
C SER A 97 0.18 5.61 -9.56
N THR A 98 0.30 6.25 -8.39
CA THR A 98 -0.26 5.76 -7.12
C THR A 98 -1.30 6.74 -6.63
N CYS A 99 -2.36 6.24 -6.00
CA CYS A 99 -3.38 7.08 -5.38
C CYS A 99 -2.74 7.93 -4.27
N SER A 100 -3.00 9.23 -4.28
CA SER A 100 -2.50 10.15 -3.26
C SER A 100 -3.13 9.94 -1.88
N ALA A 101 -4.31 9.31 -1.82
CA ALA A 101 -5.05 9.09 -0.57
C ALA A 101 -4.70 7.74 0.09
N CYS A 102 -4.56 6.67 -0.68
CA CYS A 102 -4.36 5.32 -0.14
C CYS A 102 -3.11 4.59 -0.65
N GLY A 103 -2.27 5.25 -1.47
CA GLY A 103 -0.99 4.71 -1.93
C GLY A 103 -1.06 3.53 -2.91
N VAL A 104 -2.27 3.12 -3.33
CA VAL A 104 -2.46 1.98 -4.25
C VAL A 104 -1.91 2.30 -5.64
N ALA A 105 -1.30 1.33 -6.33
CA ALA A 105 -0.79 1.55 -7.68
C ALA A 105 -1.93 1.51 -8.73
N GLU A 106 -1.69 2.11 -9.89
CA GLU A 106 -2.61 2.06 -11.02
C GLU A 106 -2.91 0.61 -11.41
N LYS A 107 -4.18 0.33 -11.73
CA LYS A 107 -4.75 -1.01 -11.99
C LYS A 107 -4.94 -1.90 -10.75
N GLU A 108 -4.57 -1.45 -9.55
CA GLU A 108 -4.95 -2.14 -8.30
C GLU A 108 -6.25 -1.55 -7.72
N PHE A 109 -6.92 -2.28 -6.82
CA PHE A 109 -8.10 -1.78 -6.11
C PHE A 109 -7.68 -0.95 -4.89
N HIS A 110 -8.40 0.14 -4.66
CA HIS A 110 -8.20 0.98 -3.49
C HIS A 110 -8.34 0.19 -2.17
N LEU A 111 -7.77 0.75 -1.10
CA LEU A 111 -8.18 0.36 0.24
C LEU A 111 -9.66 0.75 0.41
N PHE A 112 -10.45 -0.18 0.95
CA PHE A 112 -11.87 0.06 1.19
C PHE A 112 -12.06 1.30 2.08
N GLY A 113 -12.91 2.23 1.65
CA GLY A 113 -13.08 3.53 2.31
C GLY A 113 -12.17 4.65 1.82
N CYS A 114 -11.30 4.40 0.83
CA CYS A 114 -10.53 5.46 0.18
C CYS A 114 -11.46 6.51 -0.44
N THR A 115 -11.18 7.80 -0.17
CA THR A 115 -11.97 8.93 -0.67
C THR A 115 -11.91 9.14 -2.18
N VAL A 116 -10.93 8.51 -2.84
CA VAL A 116 -10.72 8.55 -4.29
C VAL A 116 -11.37 7.34 -4.98
N GLU A 117 -11.79 6.32 -4.23
CA GLU A 117 -12.39 5.12 -4.83
C GLU A 117 -13.69 5.46 -5.57
N VAL A 118 -13.79 5.00 -6.82
CA VAL A 118 -14.96 5.23 -7.67
C VAL A 118 -16.01 4.14 -7.44
N CYS A 119 -17.24 4.58 -7.23
CA CYS A 119 -18.41 3.74 -7.04
C CYS A 119 -18.81 3.05 -8.36
N PRO A 120 -18.91 1.70 -8.39
CA PRO A 120 -19.29 0.98 -9.62
C PRO A 120 -20.79 1.05 -9.95
N TRP A 121 -21.61 1.64 -9.08
CA TRP A 121 -23.05 1.82 -9.32
C TRP A 121 -23.37 3.18 -9.93
N CYS A 122 -22.74 4.25 -9.46
CA CYS A 122 -23.07 5.62 -9.86
C CYS A 122 -21.89 6.43 -10.40
N GLU A 123 -20.69 5.83 -10.47
CA GLU A 123 -19.46 6.48 -10.94
C GLU A 123 -19.00 7.71 -10.12
N GLY A 124 -19.70 8.02 -9.02
CA GLY A 124 -19.26 9.02 -8.03
C GLY A 124 -18.18 8.48 -7.09
N GLN A 125 -17.74 9.30 -6.14
CA GLN A 125 -16.83 8.85 -5.08
C GLN A 125 -17.57 7.95 -4.09
N LEU A 126 -17.07 6.73 -3.88
CA LEU A 126 -17.70 5.70 -3.05
C LEU A 126 -17.97 6.20 -1.62
N SER A 127 -17.02 6.94 -1.04
CA SER A 127 -17.14 7.52 0.31
C SER A 127 -18.24 8.58 0.44
N ASN A 128 -18.66 9.20 -0.67
CA ASN A 128 -19.58 10.34 -0.67
C ASN A 128 -20.94 10.01 -1.31
N CYS A 129 -21.07 8.90 -2.04
CA CYS A 129 -22.32 8.52 -2.69
C CYS A 129 -23.30 7.79 -1.75
N ASN A 130 -24.60 7.90 -2.03
CA ASN A 130 -25.65 7.22 -1.25
C ASN A 130 -25.76 5.72 -1.56
N CYS A 131 -25.06 5.19 -2.58
CA CYS A 131 -25.16 3.78 -2.94
C CYS A 131 -24.81 2.85 -1.79
N ARG A 132 -23.92 3.24 -0.86
CA ARG A 132 -23.61 2.45 0.33
C ARG A 132 -24.82 2.18 1.23
N PHE A 133 -25.74 3.13 1.31
CA PHE A 133 -26.97 3.05 2.07
C PHE A 133 -28.05 2.29 1.28
N GLU A 134 -28.21 2.65 0.00
CA GLU A 134 -29.20 2.05 -0.89
C GLU A 134 -28.96 0.55 -1.12
N GLN A 135 -27.70 0.11 -1.26
CA GLN A 135 -27.39 -1.31 -1.48
C GLN A 135 -27.58 -2.17 -0.22
N LEU A 136 -27.43 -1.57 0.96
CA LEU A 136 -27.68 -2.23 2.25
C LEU A 136 -29.13 -2.09 2.73
N GLU A 137 -29.94 -1.25 2.06
CA GLU A 137 -31.29 -0.88 2.49
C GLU A 137 -31.34 -0.31 3.93
N VAL A 138 -30.35 0.51 4.28
CA VAL A 138 -30.24 1.18 5.59
C VAL A 138 -30.15 2.70 5.42
N GLU A 139 -30.56 3.44 6.44
CA GLU A 139 -30.40 4.91 6.46
C GLU A 139 -28.97 5.33 6.85
N GLU A 140 -28.31 4.53 7.70
CA GLU A 140 -26.95 4.76 8.16
C GLU A 140 -26.23 3.42 8.36
N VAL A 141 -24.90 3.42 8.17
CA VAL A 141 -24.03 2.26 8.42
C VAL A 141 -23.45 2.42 9.81
N GLU A 142 -23.92 1.60 10.76
CA GLU A 142 -23.57 1.70 12.18
C GLU A 142 -22.71 0.52 12.68
N THR A 143 -22.71 -0.60 11.96
CA THR A 143 -22.07 -1.84 12.42
C THR A 143 -20.97 -2.34 11.47
N GLU A 144 -20.00 -3.05 12.04
CA GLU A 144 -18.95 -3.76 11.28
C GLU A 144 -19.55 -4.83 10.35
N ASP A 145 -20.64 -5.50 10.77
CA ASP A 145 -21.32 -6.49 9.93
C ASP A 145 -21.89 -5.86 8.65
N GLN A 146 -22.49 -4.66 8.76
CA GLN A 146 -22.95 -3.90 7.60
C GLN A 146 -21.80 -3.46 6.69
N LEU A 147 -20.65 -3.09 7.26
CA LEU A 147 -19.45 -2.75 6.48
C LEU A 147 -18.91 -3.97 5.71
N ASN A 148 -18.89 -5.14 6.35
CA ASN A 148 -18.47 -6.39 5.72
C ASN A 148 -19.42 -6.79 4.60
N GLU A 149 -20.73 -6.72 4.84
CA GLU A 149 -21.75 -6.97 3.82
C GLU A 149 -21.60 -6.01 2.63
N PHE A 150 -21.37 -4.73 2.90
CA PHE A 150 -21.16 -3.74 1.85
C PHE A 150 -19.90 -4.03 1.02
N TYR A 151 -18.82 -4.44 1.68
CA TYR A 151 -17.59 -4.85 1.00
C TYR A 151 -17.83 -6.04 0.06
N ASP A 152 -18.63 -7.02 0.49
CA ASP A 152 -19.00 -8.18 -0.32
C ASP A 152 -19.86 -7.78 -1.53
N LEU A 153 -20.88 -6.94 -1.33
CA LEU A 153 -21.72 -6.41 -2.41
C LEU A 153 -20.90 -5.61 -3.44
N LEU A 154 -19.99 -4.76 -2.97
CA LEU A 154 -19.09 -3.96 -3.79
C LEU A 154 -18.13 -4.84 -4.60
N THR A 155 -17.59 -5.88 -3.96
CA THR A 155 -16.71 -6.86 -4.62
C THR A 155 -17.47 -7.65 -5.68
N ALA A 156 -18.69 -8.11 -5.38
CA ALA A 156 -19.55 -8.85 -6.30
C ALA A 156 -19.99 -8.01 -7.51
N LYS A 157 -20.27 -6.71 -7.31
CA LYS A 157 -20.56 -5.77 -8.40
C LYS A 157 -19.38 -5.59 -9.35
N GLY A 158 -18.16 -5.73 -8.84
CA GLY A 158 -16.92 -5.50 -9.57
C GLY A 158 -16.36 -4.11 -9.26
N ARG A 159 -15.39 -4.06 -8.34
CA ARG A 159 -14.67 -2.83 -8.00
C ARG A 159 -13.96 -2.25 -9.22
N ILE A 160 -13.82 -0.94 -9.23
CA ILE A 160 -13.10 -0.22 -10.29
C ILE A 160 -11.64 -0.09 -9.86
N ALA A 161 -10.73 -0.57 -10.70
CA ALA A 161 -9.30 -0.44 -10.47
C ALA A 161 -8.87 1.03 -10.59
N PHE A 162 -7.91 1.43 -9.76
CA PHE A 162 -7.42 2.80 -9.71
C PHE A 162 -6.83 3.23 -11.06
N LYS A 163 -7.21 4.44 -11.48
CA LYS A 163 -6.61 5.16 -12.61
C LYS A 163 -6.13 6.52 -12.15
N ARG A 164 -5.01 7.00 -12.71
CA ARG A 164 -4.38 8.26 -12.29
C ARG A 164 -5.31 9.47 -12.41
N ASP A 165 -6.17 9.49 -13.42
CA ASP A 165 -7.17 10.53 -13.69
C ASP A 165 -8.24 10.67 -12.59
N GLN A 166 -8.42 9.64 -11.75
CA GLN A 166 -9.32 9.66 -10.60
C GLN A 166 -8.73 10.48 -9.43
N SER A 167 -7.41 10.67 -9.39
CA SER A 167 -6.77 11.44 -8.33
C SER A 167 -7.18 12.91 -8.44
N PRO A 168 -7.61 13.56 -7.35
CA PRO A 168 -7.93 14.98 -7.37
C PRO A 168 -6.74 15.77 -7.90
N ALA A 169 -6.95 16.55 -8.96
CA ALA A 169 -5.98 17.54 -9.38
C ALA A 169 -5.99 18.68 -8.35
N TYR A 170 -4.82 19.04 -7.82
CA TYR A 170 -4.69 20.32 -7.14
C TYR A 170 -4.91 21.45 -8.15
N PRO A 171 -5.52 22.58 -7.75
CA PRO A 171 -5.59 23.77 -8.61
C PRO A 171 -4.20 24.09 -9.18
N GLY A 172 -4.08 24.15 -10.51
CA GLY A 172 -2.81 24.36 -11.22
C GLY A 172 -1.97 23.11 -11.55
N THR A 173 -2.39 21.90 -11.17
CA THR A 173 -1.64 20.64 -11.48
C THR A 173 -2.41 19.66 -12.39
N GLY A 174 -3.64 19.99 -12.77
CA GLY A 174 -4.41 19.21 -13.76
C GLY A 174 -4.46 19.91 -15.11
N ASP A 175 -4.83 19.19 -16.17
CA ASP A 175 -5.12 19.74 -17.52
C ASP A 175 -6.44 20.55 -17.54
N GLY A 176 -6.77 21.23 -16.44
CA GLY A 176 -8.00 21.98 -16.26
C GLY A 176 -8.15 23.16 -17.22
N LEU A 177 -9.38 23.69 -17.29
CA LEU A 177 -9.88 24.78 -18.12
C LEU A 177 -9.15 26.14 -17.96
N ASP A 178 -8.01 26.18 -17.27
CA ASP A 178 -7.12 27.32 -17.10
C ASP A 178 -6.32 27.65 -18.37
N LYS A 179 -6.67 27.05 -19.52
CA LYS A 179 -6.32 27.63 -20.81
C LYS A 179 -7.14 28.90 -20.96
N THR A 180 -6.55 30.00 -20.54
CA THR A 180 -6.99 31.34 -20.89
C THR A 180 -7.36 31.39 -22.36
N ASP A 181 -8.48 32.03 -22.70
CA ASP A 181 -9.12 32.10 -24.03
C ASP A 181 -8.21 32.56 -25.21
N GLU A 182 -6.91 32.74 -25.02
CA GLU A 182 -5.93 33.10 -26.05
C GLU A 182 -5.43 31.91 -26.90
N GLU A 183 -5.81 30.66 -26.58
CA GLU A 183 -5.34 29.46 -27.30
C GLU A 183 -6.48 28.60 -27.92
N ARG A 184 -7.65 29.18 -28.20
CA ARG A 184 -8.75 28.47 -28.91
C ARG A 184 -9.01 28.99 -30.33
#